data_AF-A0A4P7SUG5-F1
#
_entry.id   AF-A0A4P7SUG5-F1
#
_cell.length_a   1.000
_cell.length_b   1.000
_cell.length_c   1.000
_cell.angle_alpha   90.00
_cell.angle_beta   90.00
_cell.angle_gamma   90.00
#
_symmetry.space_group_name_H-M   'P 1'
#
loop_
_entity.id
_entity.type
_entity.pdbx_description
1 polymer ?
#
loop_
_entity_poly.entity_id
_entity_poly.type
_entity_poly.pdbx_seq_one_letter_code
_entity_poly.pdbx_strand_id
1 'polypeptide(L)' 'MASMGKPNTKVSELCQKLGITRQTLYRHVSPTGELRPDGEKLLSR' A
#
# COMPACT_ATOMS: atom_id res chain seq x y z
N MET A 1 -10.64 -7.44 1.73
CA MET A 1 -10.13 -6.06 1.87
C MET A 1 -8.71 -6.10 2.43
N ALA A 2 -7.77 -5.32 1.87
CA ALA A 2 -6.32 -5.51 2.03
C ALA A 2 -5.78 -5.09 3.43
N SER A 3 -6.09 -5.96 4.38
CA SER A 3 -5.46 -6.43 5.63
C SER A 3 -4.07 -5.93 6.11
N MET A 4 -3.50 -4.78 5.72
CA MET A 4 -2.22 -4.32 6.32
C MET A 4 -2.34 -4.00 7.82
N GLY A 5 -3.54 -3.72 8.31
CA GLY A 5 -3.82 -3.58 9.76
C GLY A 5 -3.93 -4.90 10.53
N LYS A 6 -3.85 -6.07 9.87
CA LYS A 6 -3.82 -7.35 10.58
C LYS A 6 -2.39 -7.63 11.07
N PRO A 7 -2.18 -8.07 12.32
CA PRO A 7 -0.86 -8.29 12.89
C PRO A 7 -0.02 -9.34 12.13
N ASN A 8 -0.64 -10.24 11.37
CA ASN A 8 0.04 -11.23 10.55
C ASN A 8 0.44 -10.74 9.15
N THR A 9 0.10 -9.51 8.78
CA THR A 9 0.44 -8.99 7.46
C THR A 9 1.85 -8.42 7.44
N LYS A 10 2.77 -9.15 6.79
CA LYS A 10 4.14 -8.67 6.57
C LYS A 10 4.18 -7.66 5.43
N VAL A 11 4.05 -6.39 5.80
CA VAL A 11 4.16 -5.25 4.86
C VAL A 11 5.49 -5.26 4.11
N SER A 12 6.57 -5.74 4.74
CA SER A 12 7.89 -5.90 4.11
C SER A 12 7.88 -6.87 2.92
N GLU A 13 7.26 -8.04 3.06
CA GLU A 13 7.14 -9.02 1.97
C GLU A 13 6.23 -8.51 0.86
N LEU A 14 5.15 -7.80 1.21
CA LEU A 14 4.28 -7.14 0.24
C LEU A 14 5.05 -6.10 -0.58
N CYS A 15 5.84 -5.25 0.07
CA CYS A 15 6.70 -4.27 -0.60
C CYS A 15 7.71 -4.93 -1.54
N GLN A 16 8.35 -6.03 -1.10
CA GLN A 16 9.30 -6.78 -1.94
C GLN A 16 8.62 -7.37 -3.18
N LYS A 17 7.45 -7.99 -3.04
CA LYS A 17 6.70 -8.56 -4.18
C LYS A 17 6.25 -7.50 -5.17
N LEU A 18 5.87 -6.32 -4.68
CA LEU A 18 5.45 -5.19 -5.51
C LEU A 18 6.64 -4.39 -6.08
N GLY A 19 7.87 -4.67 -5.65
CA GLY A 19 9.06 -3.92 -6.08
C GLY A 19 9.05 -2.45 -5.62
N ILE A 20 8.33 -2.12 -4.55
CA ILE A 20 8.21 -0.76 -4.02
C ILE A 20 8.73 -0.66 -2.59
N THR A 21 8.93 0.56 -2.12
CA THR A 21 9.27 0.81 -0.71
C THR A 21 8.02 0.88 0.15
N ARG A 22 8.18 0.66 1.47
CA ARG A 22 7.12 0.90 2.47
C ARG A 22 6.61 2.34 2.41
N GLN A 23 7.50 3.30 2.17
CA GLN A 23 7.14 4.70 2.05
C GLN A 23 6.22 4.94 0.84
N THR A 24 6.55 4.35 -0.31
CA THR A 24 5.70 4.40 -1.51
C THR A 24 4.33 3.78 -1.22
N LEU A 25 4.32 2.59 -0.62
CA LEU A 25 3.09 1.90 -0.28
C LEU A 25 2.20 2.77 0.65
N TYR A 26 2.75 3.33 1.72
CA TYR A 26 1.96 4.15 2.66
C TYR A 26 1.57 5.53 2.13
N ARG A 27 2.34 6.10 1.19
CA ARG A 27 2.01 7.35 0.50
C ARG A 27 0.76 7.19 -0.38
N HIS A 28 0.61 6.04 -1.02
CA HIS A 28 -0.48 5.81 -1.98
C HIS A 28 -1.61 4.94 -1.45
N VAL A 29 -1.38 4.17 -0.37
CA VAL A 29 -2.34 3.21 0.18
C VAL A 29 -2.43 3.36 1.71
N SER A 30 -3.64 3.37 2.24
CA SER A 30 -3.91 3.40 3.69
C SER A 30 -3.65 2.04 4.35
N PRO A 31 -3.45 1.97 5.68
CA PRO A 31 -3.36 0.70 6.41
C PRO A 31 -4.59 -0.22 6.28
N THR A 32 -5.76 0.33 5.92
CA THR A 32 -6.99 -0.41 5.64
C THR A 32 -7.04 -0.99 4.22
N GLY A 33 -6.10 -0.59 3.35
CA GLY A 33 -5.99 -1.04 1.96
C GLY A 33 -6.71 -0.14 0.96
N GLU A 34 -7.15 1.04 1.37
CA GLU A 34 -7.81 2.03 0.51
C GLU A 34 -6.76 2.89 -0.19
N LEU A 35 -7.05 3.32 -1.42
CA LEU A 35 -6.19 4.26 -2.13
C LEU A 35 -6.27 5.64 -1.46
N ARG A 36 -5.13 6.30 -1.36
CA ARG A 36 -5.04 7.70 -0.98
C ARG A 36 -5.15 8.59 -2.23
N PRO A 37 -5.43 9.89 -2.08
CA PRO A 37 -5.51 10.82 -3.22
C PRO A 37 -4.27 10.77 -4.13
N ASP A 38 -3.08 10.61 -3.54
CA ASP A 38 -1.83 10.46 -4.30
C ASP A 38 -1.81 9.18 -5.17
N GLY A 39 -2.44 8.09 -4.71
CA GLY A 39 -2.58 6.84 -5.45
C GLY A 39 -3.64 6.94 -6.56
N GLU A 40 -4.77 7.58 -6.27
CA GLU A 40 -5.83 7.83 -7.26
C GLU A 40 -5.33 8.68 -8.43
N LYS A 41 -4.53 9.71 -8.15
CA LYS A 41 -3.93 10.58 -9.17
C LYS A 41 -2.99 9.83 -10.11
N LEU A 42 -2.28 8.80 -9.62
CA LEU A 42 -1.40 7.98 -10.45
C LEU A 42 -2.17 7.03 -11.38
N LEU A 43 -3.33 6.53 -10.93
CA LEU A 43 -4.16 5.61 -11.70
C LEU A 43 -5.10 6.34 -12.68
N SER A 44 -5.36 7.62 -12.47
CA SER A 44 -6.24 8.44 -13.32
C SER A 44 -5.54 8.96 -14.59
N ARG A 45 -4.41 8.37 -14.99
CA ARG A 45 -3.59 8.78 -16.13
C ARG A 45 -3.40 7.62 -17.10
#